data_AF-A0A316REW8-F1
#
_entry.id   AF-A0A316REW8-F1
#
_cell.length_a   1.000
_cell.length_b   1.000
_cell.length_c   1.000
_cell.angle_alpha   90.00
_cell.angle_beta   90.00
_cell.angle_gamma   90.00
#
_symmetry.space_group_name_H-M   'P 1'
#
loop_
_entity.id
_entity.type
_entity.pdbx_description
1 polymer ?
#
loop_
_entity_poly.entity_id
_entity_poly.type
_entity_poly.pdbx_seq_one_letter_code
_entity_poly.pdbx_strand_id
1 'polypeptide(L)'
;MSKYDRDAIEIYILDHIDTDNYKKQFRYDREYLAFMLNVFKDEYKEHIKRDGIKKAFEDYIMSVPSIFRIHIADCDIRYLLRSWEVEFDDDDDEIYILYKKIIREVFFKMCNDMNIRF
;
A
#
# COMPACT_ATOMS: atom_id res chain seq x y z
N MET A 1 5.18 -16.89 -14.22
CA MET A 1 3.89 -16.70 -13.52
C MET A 1 4.06 -15.55 -12.54
N SER A 2 3.07 -14.66 -12.43
CA SER A 2 3.07 -13.64 -11.39
C SER A 2 3.05 -14.34 -10.02
N LYS A 3 3.71 -13.76 -9.02
CA LYS A 3 3.77 -14.32 -7.65
C LYS A 3 2.44 -14.19 -6.90
N TYR A 4 1.51 -13.41 -7.44
CA TYR A 4 0.18 -13.09 -6.93
C TYR A 4 -0.65 -12.38 -8.03
N ASP A 5 -1.96 -12.29 -7.87
CA ASP A 5 -2.85 -11.52 -8.75
C ASP A 5 -2.58 -10.01 -8.58
N ARG A 6 -1.80 -9.47 -9.52
CA ARG A 6 -1.39 -8.06 -9.50
C ARG A 6 -2.59 -7.13 -9.68
N ASP A 7 -3.49 -7.43 -10.59
CA ASP A 7 -4.58 -6.52 -10.97
C ASP A 7 -5.55 -6.37 -9.79
N ALA A 8 -5.82 -7.46 -9.07
CA ALA A 8 -6.60 -7.43 -7.83
C ALA A 8 -5.95 -6.55 -6.75
N ILE A 9 -4.62 -6.58 -6.61
CA ILE A 9 -3.90 -5.75 -5.63
C ILE A 9 -3.90 -4.28 -6.04
N GLU A 10 -3.77 -3.98 -7.34
CA GLU A 10 -3.83 -2.60 -7.84
C GLU A 10 -5.18 -1.95 -7.56
N ILE A 11 -6.28 -2.67 -7.83
CA ILE A 11 -7.64 -2.24 -7.50
C ILE A 11 -7.76 -2.03 -5.99
N TYR A 12 -7.31 -2.99 -5.20
CA TYR A 12 -7.34 -2.88 -3.73
C TYR A 12 -6.61 -1.62 -3.25
N ILE A 13 -5.41 -1.34 -3.76
CA ILE A 13 -4.64 -0.15 -3.35
C ILE A 13 -5.43 1.12 -3.64
N LEU A 14 -6.03 1.25 -4.82
CA LEU A 14 -6.78 2.44 -5.20
C LEU A 14 -8.03 2.63 -4.34
N ASP A 15 -8.77 1.56 -4.09
CA ASP A 15 -10.01 1.57 -3.29
C ASP A 15 -9.76 1.94 -1.81
N HIS A 16 -8.54 1.71 -1.31
CA HIS A 16 -8.18 1.94 0.09
C HIS A 16 -7.41 3.25 0.33
N ILE A 17 -7.17 4.07 -0.70
CA ILE A 17 -6.67 5.44 -0.51
C ILE A 17 -7.81 6.35 -0.01
N ASP A 18 -7.68 6.84 1.21
CA ASP A 18 -8.64 7.75 1.83
C ASP A 18 -8.59 9.15 1.23
N THR A 19 -9.41 9.41 0.21
CA THR A 19 -9.58 10.77 -0.30
C THR A 19 -10.72 11.54 0.36
N ASP A 20 -11.65 10.82 1.00
CA ASP A 20 -12.85 11.41 1.62
C ASP A 20 -12.51 12.31 2.81
N ASN A 21 -11.62 11.84 3.69
CA ASN A 21 -11.16 12.64 4.84
C ASN A 21 -10.39 13.90 4.41
N TYR A 22 -9.91 13.93 3.16
CA TYR A 22 -9.25 15.08 2.55
C TYR A 22 -10.16 15.90 1.63
N LYS A 23 -11.44 15.50 1.49
CA LYS A 23 -12.44 16.10 0.58
C LYS A 23 -11.92 16.20 -0.86
N LYS A 24 -11.20 15.18 -1.31
CA LYS A 24 -10.66 15.06 -2.66
C LYS A 24 -11.42 13.98 -3.43
N GLN A 25 -11.59 14.21 -4.72
CA GLN A 25 -12.00 13.19 -5.69
C GLN A 25 -11.15 13.40 -6.92
N PHE A 26 -10.58 12.31 -7.43
CA PHE A 26 -9.75 12.36 -8.63
C PHE A 26 -10.40 11.59 -9.76
N ARG A 27 -9.98 11.90 -10.99
CA ARG A 27 -10.54 11.27 -12.19
C ARG A 27 -9.67 10.12 -12.68
N TYR A 28 -8.37 10.16 -12.37
CA TYR A 28 -7.40 9.21 -12.88
C TYR A 28 -6.62 8.54 -11.74
N ASP A 29 -6.35 7.25 -11.85
CA ASP A 29 -5.58 6.46 -10.87
C ASP A 29 -4.24 7.10 -10.53
N ARG A 30 -3.57 7.70 -11.53
CA ARG A 30 -2.31 8.44 -11.36
C ARG A 30 -2.42 9.54 -10.31
N GLU A 31 -3.55 10.22 -10.23
CA GLU A 31 -3.79 11.29 -9.27
C GLU A 31 -3.95 10.74 -7.85
N TYR A 32 -4.63 9.60 -7.68
CA TYR A 32 -4.73 8.91 -6.39
C TYR A 32 -3.36 8.49 -5.87
N LEU A 33 -2.55 7.85 -6.73
CA LEU A 33 -1.20 7.41 -6.37
C LEU A 33 -0.28 8.59 -6.04
N ALA A 34 -0.32 9.66 -6.86
CA ALA A 34 0.47 10.86 -6.60
C ALA A 34 0.04 11.55 -5.30
N PHE A 35 -1.26 11.57 -5.02
CA PHE A 35 -1.80 12.14 -3.78
C PHE A 35 -1.31 11.36 -2.56
N MET A 36 -1.49 10.03 -2.54
CA MET A 36 -1.00 9.18 -1.47
C MET A 36 0.51 9.35 -1.26
N LEU A 37 1.30 9.36 -2.34
CA LEU A 37 2.75 9.53 -2.28
C LEU A 37 3.15 10.87 -1.66
N ASN A 38 2.44 11.95 -2.00
CA ASN A 38 2.72 13.28 -1.45
C ASN A 38 2.39 13.36 0.04
N VAL A 39 1.22 12.85 0.45
CA VAL A 39 0.81 12.81 1.87
C VAL A 39 1.82 11.99 2.67
N PHE A 40 2.19 10.81 2.19
CA PHE A 40 3.23 9.98 2.80
C PHE A 40 4.58 10.73 2.92
N LYS A 41 5.05 11.39 1.86
CA LYS A 41 6.32 12.12 1.88
C LYS A 41 6.33 13.26 2.89
N ASP A 42 5.19 13.93 3.07
CA ASP A 42 5.05 15.03 4.01
C ASP A 42 4.98 14.50 5.46
N GLU A 43 4.19 13.46 5.72
CA GLU A 43 3.98 12.90 7.06
C GLU A 43 5.20 12.11 7.57
N TYR A 44 5.90 11.39 6.68
CA TYR A 44 6.99 10.48 7.04
C TYR A 44 8.39 10.97 6.61
N LYS A 45 8.55 12.27 6.33
CA LYS A 45 9.81 12.87 5.83
C LYS A 45 11.07 12.45 6.58
N GLU A 46 11.03 12.47 7.91
CA GLU A 46 12.21 12.11 8.72
C GLU A 46 12.49 10.60 8.70
N HIS A 47 11.45 9.77 8.58
CA HIS A 47 11.60 8.32 8.47
C HIS A 47 12.17 7.95 7.10
N ILE A 48 11.74 8.64 6.04
CA ILE A 48 12.28 8.49 4.69
C ILE A 48 13.78 8.81 4.66
N LYS A 49 14.22 9.88 5.33
CA LYS A 49 15.65 10.23 5.42
C LYS A 49 16.48 9.17 6.15
N ARG A 50 15.91 8.56 7.19
CA ARG A 50 16.61 7.58 8.04
C ARG A 50 16.66 6.19 7.41
N ASP A 51 15.52 5.71 6.92
CA ASP A 51 15.31 4.30 6.59
C ASP A 51 15.16 4.06 5.07
N GLY A 52 15.01 5.13 4.29
CA GLY A 52 14.73 5.09 2.86
C GLY A 52 13.23 4.94 2.55
N ILE A 53 12.83 5.42 1.38
CA ILE A 53 11.42 5.60 1.01
C ILE A 53 10.59 4.31 1.08
N LYS A 54 11.17 3.18 0.63
CA LYS A 54 10.47 1.89 0.60
C LYS A 54 10.22 1.33 2.00
N LYS A 55 11.19 1.49 2.90
CA LYS A 55 11.07 0.99 4.28
C LYS A 55 10.11 1.85 5.08
N ALA A 56 10.26 3.17 4.97
CA ALA A 56 9.34 4.12 5.59
C ALA A 56 7.88 3.91 5.12
N PHE A 57 7.67 3.52 3.86
CA PHE A 57 6.33 3.24 3.34
C PHE A 57 5.68 2.02 3.97
N GLU A 58 6.43 0.92 4.18
CA GLU A 58 5.92 -0.28 4.87
C GLU A 58 5.42 0.04 6.28
N ASP A 59 6.13 0.92 6.98
CA ASP A 59 5.78 1.33 8.34
C ASP A 59 4.62 2.33 8.32
N TYR A 60 4.57 3.20 7.31
CA TYR A 60 3.50 4.19 7.13
C TYR A 60 2.13 3.55 6.96
N ILE A 61 1.98 2.59 6.03
CA ILE A 61 0.67 1.98 5.72
C ILE A 61 0.08 1.20 6.90
N MET A 62 0.91 0.81 7.86
CA MET A 62 0.49 0.11 9.08
C MET A 62 0.27 1.06 10.28
N SER A 63 0.58 2.35 10.13
CA SER A 63 0.54 3.32 11.23
C SER A 63 -0.71 4.18 11.22
N VAL A 64 -1.08 4.71 12.38
CA VAL A 64 -2.11 5.75 12.49
C VAL A 64 -1.45 7.10 12.78
N PRO A 65 -1.76 8.17 12.04
CA PRO A 65 -2.62 8.20 10.85
C PRO A 65 -1.89 7.72 9.59
N SER A 66 -2.61 6.98 8.74
CA SER A 66 -2.24 6.73 7.35
C SER A 66 -3.42 7.08 6.46
N ILE A 67 -3.15 7.65 5.29
CA ILE A 67 -4.18 7.80 4.25
C ILE A 67 -4.61 6.44 3.68
N PHE A 68 -3.85 5.37 3.91
CA PHE A 68 -4.23 4.03 3.49
C PHE A 68 -5.13 3.38 4.54
N ARG A 69 -6.42 3.21 4.23
CA ARG A 69 -7.38 2.57 5.15
C ARG A 69 -7.14 1.07 5.16
N ILE A 70 -6.62 0.53 6.26
CA ILE A 70 -6.56 -0.92 6.46
C ILE A 70 -7.65 -1.29 7.47
N HIS A 71 -8.48 -2.27 7.11
CA HIS A 71 -9.32 -2.98 8.08
C HIS A 71 -8.43 -4.00 8.81
N ILE A 72 -8.01 -3.65 10.03
CA ILE A 72 -6.89 -4.29 10.76
C ILE A 72 -7.35 -5.54 11.56
N ALA A 73 -8.12 -6.44 10.94
CA ALA A 73 -8.31 -7.77 11.54
C ALA A 73 -7.40 -8.77 10.83
N ASP A 74 -6.60 -9.53 11.58
CA ASP A 74 -5.68 -10.56 11.06
C ASP A 74 -6.38 -11.53 10.10
N CYS A 75 -7.63 -11.89 10.42
CA CYS A 75 -8.43 -12.76 9.58
C CYS A 75 -8.68 -12.15 8.19
N ASP A 76 -8.93 -10.84 8.11
CA ASP A 76 -9.22 -10.15 6.85
C ASP A 76 -7.98 -10.11 5.94
N ILE A 77 -6.78 -9.96 6.53
CA ILE A 77 -5.53 -10.00 5.76
C ILE A 77 -5.27 -11.40 5.19
N ARG A 78 -5.49 -12.47 5.97
CA ARG A 78 -5.33 -13.85 5.47
C ARG A 78 -6.27 -14.15 4.31
N TYR A 79 -7.55 -13.76 4.41
CA TYR A 79 -8.51 -13.93 3.32
C TYR A 79 -8.10 -13.14 2.07
N LEU A 80 -7.61 -11.92 2.26
CA LEU A 80 -7.14 -11.06 1.18
C LEU A 80 -5.90 -11.62 0.47
N LEU A 81 -4.90 -12.10 1.21
CA LEU A 81 -3.71 -12.73 0.63
C LEU A 81 -4.08 -13.97 -0.19
N ARG A 82 -5.03 -14.79 0.31
CA ARG A 82 -5.54 -15.95 -0.43
C ARG A 82 -6.30 -15.55 -1.69
N SER A 83 -7.07 -14.46 -1.67
CA SER A 83 -7.78 -13.97 -2.87
C SER A 83 -6.83 -13.41 -3.93
N TRP A 84 -5.60 -13.03 -3.55
CA TRP A 84 -4.53 -12.67 -4.47
C TRP A 84 -3.63 -13.85 -4.88
N GLU A 85 -4.03 -15.09 -4.58
CA GLU A 85 -3.25 -16.30 -4.89
C GLU A 85 -1.85 -16.30 -4.26
N VAL A 86 -1.68 -15.63 -3.11
CA VAL A 86 -0.41 -15.62 -2.36
C VAL A 86 -0.30 -16.89 -1.53
N GLU A 87 0.80 -17.63 -1.70
CA GLU A 87 1.18 -18.75 -0.84
C GLU A 87 1.92 -18.24 0.42
N PHE A 88 1.48 -18.68 1.60
CA PHE A 88 2.10 -18.36 2.90
C PHE A 88 1.81 -19.46 3.93
N ASP A 89 2.71 -19.59 4.91
CA ASP A 89 2.50 -20.44 6.08
C ASP A 89 1.64 -19.71 7.12
N ASP A 90 0.87 -20.43 7.95
CA ASP A 90 -0.11 -19.86 8.89
C ASP A 90 0.50 -19.12 10.11
N ASP A 91 1.74 -18.63 10.01
CA ASP A 91 2.43 -17.82 11.04
C ASP A 91 1.92 -16.36 11.01
N ASP A 92 1.31 -15.92 12.12
CA ASP A 92 0.70 -14.59 12.27
C ASP A 92 1.69 -13.44 12.04
N ASP A 93 2.93 -13.55 12.51
CA ASP A 93 3.92 -12.48 12.39
C ASP A 93 4.41 -12.31 10.93
N GLU A 94 4.43 -13.41 10.16
CA GLU A 94 4.85 -13.38 8.77
C GLU A 94 3.80 -12.78 7.84
N ILE A 95 2.51 -12.98 8.13
CA ILE A 95 1.39 -12.52 7.31
C ILE A 95 1.41 -10.99 7.16
N TYR A 96 1.63 -10.27 8.26
CA TYR A 96 1.73 -8.81 8.25
C TYR A 96 2.92 -8.29 7.46
N ILE A 97 4.07 -8.96 7.61
CA ILE A 97 5.30 -8.61 6.89
C ILE A 97 5.12 -8.87 5.39
N LEU A 98 4.46 -9.97 5.02
CA LEU A 98 4.20 -10.32 3.64
C LEU A 98 3.24 -9.33 2.99
N TYR A 99 2.12 -9.04 3.65
CA TYR A 99 1.13 -8.07 3.19
C TYR A 99 1.76 -6.71 2.88
N LYS A 100 2.50 -6.10 3.83
CA LYS A 100 3.07 -4.77 3.61
C LYS A 100 4.12 -4.75 2.51
N LYS A 101 4.88 -5.85 2.33
CA LYS A 101 5.84 -5.99 1.22
C LYS A 101 5.14 -6.03 -0.13
N ILE A 102 4.03 -6.76 -0.24
CA ILE A 102 3.23 -6.86 -1.46
C ILE A 102 2.65 -5.49 -1.83
N ILE A 103 1.97 -4.83 -0.89
CA ILE A 103 1.40 -3.49 -1.12
C ILE A 103 2.49 -2.50 -1.55
N ARG A 104 3.62 -2.46 -0.84
CA ARG A 104 4.78 -1.64 -1.20
C ARG A 104 5.26 -1.92 -2.63
N GLU A 105 5.47 -3.18 -2.97
CA GLU A 105 5.97 -3.58 -4.28
C GLU A 105 5.03 -3.15 -5.41
N VAL A 106 3.74 -3.45 -5.27
CA VAL A 106 2.74 -3.10 -6.26
C VAL A 106 2.56 -1.59 -6.35
N PHE A 107 2.44 -0.87 -5.23
CA PHE A 107 2.30 0.58 -5.20
C PHE A 107 3.44 1.30 -5.94
N PHE A 108 4.70 0.98 -5.61
CA PHE A 108 5.84 1.62 -6.28
C PHE A 108 5.98 1.18 -7.74
N LYS A 109 5.52 -0.02 -8.10
CA LYS A 109 5.45 -0.45 -9.50
C LYS A 109 4.40 0.35 -10.27
N MET A 110 3.21 0.56 -9.71
CA MET A 110 2.18 1.44 -10.29
C MET A 110 2.71 2.87 -10.48
N CYS A 111 3.44 3.39 -9.48
CA CYS A 111 4.07 4.71 -9.59
C CYS A 111 5.06 4.79 -10.76
N ASN A 112 5.92 3.78 -10.92
CA ASN A 112 6.87 3.71 -12.03
C ASN A 112 6.14 3.59 -13.38
N ASP A 113 5.17 2.69 -13.50
CA ASP A 113 4.41 2.44 -14.72
C ASP A 113 3.66 3.71 -15.18
N MET A 114 3.19 4.54 -14.23
CA MET A 114 2.51 5.81 -14.48
C MET A 114 3.44 7.04 -14.48
N ASN A 115 4.76 6.85 -14.50
CA ASN A 115 5.77 7.92 -14.49
C ASN A 115 5.57 8.94 -13.34
N ILE A 116 5.30 8.45 -12.13
CA ILE A 116 5.25 9.22 -10.89
C ILE A 116 6.62 9.09 -10.22
N ARG A 117 7.31 10.22 -10.00
CA ARG A 117 8.65 10.22 -9.41
C ARG A 117 8.57 10.18 -7.88
N PHE A 118 9.26 9.22 -7.28
CA PHE A 118 9.35 9.06 -5.83
C PHE A 118 10.77 9.17 -5.30
#